data_AF-A0A524PGS7-F1
#
_entry.id   AF-A0A524PGS7-F1
#
_cell.length_a   1.000
_cell.length_b   1.000
_cell.length_c   1.000
_cell.angle_alpha   90.00
_cell.angle_beta   90.00
_cell.angle_gamma   90.00
#
_symmetry.space_group_name_H-M   'P 1'
#
loop_
_entity.id
_entity.type
_entity.pdbx_description
1 polymer ?
#
loop_
_entity_poly.entity_id
_entity_poly.type
_entity_poly.pdbx_seq_one_letter_code
_entity_poly.pdbx_strand_id
1 'polypeptide(L)'
;MSMSGEREKALEAAVKDIQKRFGDGAVMRLGEAHHRSIDIIPTGSLALDLALGVGGIPRGRVSEIYGPEASGKTTLCQHIVAEAQRSGGVCAFIDMEHALDPAYAARCGVNTEDLYISQPDTGEQALEITETLVRSGAVELVIIDSVAALVPRAEIEGDMGDATMGMQARLMSQALRKLSGAIKQTNTAVIFTNQLRMKIGVMFGNPETTTG
;
A
#
# COMPACT_ATOMS: atom_id res chain seq x y z
N MET A 1 -37.02 4.45 11.05
CA MET A 1 -37.89 3.32 11.44
C MET A 1 -37.40 2.81 12.78
N SER A 2 -38.22 2.84 13.84
CA SER A 2 -37.82 2.26 15.12
C SER A 2 -37.83 0.73 15.00
N MET A 3 -36.76 0.09 15.47
CA MET A 3 -36.72 -1.37 15.63
C MET A 3 -37.69 -1.79 16.74
N SER A 4 -38.32 -2.96 16.61
CA SER A 4 -39.08 -3.56 17.70
C SER A 4 -38.12 -3.94 18.84
N GLY A 5 -38.53 -3.76 20.11
CA GLY A 5 -37.66 -3.97 21.27
C GLY A 5 -37.07 -5.38 21.39
N GLU A 6 -37.71 -6.39 20.82
CA GLU A 6 -37.14 -7.75 20.73
C GLU A 6 -35.95 -7.84 19.77
N ARG A 7 -36.00 -7.14 18.63
CA ARG A 7 -34.88 -7.09 17.67
C ARG A 7 -33.68 -6.37 18.25
N GLU A 8 -33.92 -5.32 19.04
CA GLU A 8 -32.84 -4.57 19.69
C GLU A 8 -32.12 -5.41 20.76
N LYS A 9 -32.87 -6.12 21.62
CA LYS A 9 -32.28 -7.06 22.60
C LYS A 9 -31.49 -8.19 21.94
N ALA A 10 -32.01 -8.75 20.85
CA ALA A 10 -31.31 -9.81 20.10
C ALA A 10 -29.99 -9.28 19.50
N LEU A 11 -30.01 -8.06 18.95
CA LEU A 11 -28.81 -7.41 18.42
C LEU A 11 -27.78 -7.13 19.52
N GLU A 12 -28.20 -6.60 20.68
CA GLU A 12 -27.29 -6.34 21.80
C GLU A 12 -26.65 -7.62 22.34
N ALA A 13 -27.40 -8.72 22.43
CA ALA A 13 -26.87 -10.01 22.86
C ALA A 13 -25.83 -10.55 21.85
N ALA A 14 -26.10 -10.43 20.55
CA ALA A 14 -25.16 -10.82 19.51
C ALA A 14 -23.88 -9.95 19.54
N VAL A 15 -24.02 -8.64 19.71
CA VAL A 15 -22.88 -7.71 19.84
C VAL A 15 -22.00 -8.07 21.05
N LYS A 16 -22.60 -8.34 22.21
CA LYS A 16 -21.87 -8.76 23.41
C LYS A 16 -21.17 -10.10 23.24
N ASP A 17 -21.80 -11.07 22.57
CA ASP A 17 -21.16 -12.37 22.31
C ASP A 17 -19.93 -12.21 21.39
N ILE A 18 -20.05 -11.39 20.35
CA ILE A 18 -18.94 -11.06 19.45
C ILE A 18 -17.80 -10.38 20.23
N GLN A 19 -18.10 -9.36 21.03
CA GLN A 19 -17.10 -8.65 21.82
C GLN A 19 -16.39 -9.57 22.83
N LYS A 20 -17.14 -10.45 23.50
CA LYS A 20 -16.56 -11.42 24.45
C LYS A 20 -15.63 -12.42 23.77
N ARG A 21 -15.93 -12.83 22.53
CA ARG A 21 -15.16 -13.82 21.78
C ARG A 21 -13.96 -13.23 21.05
N PHE A 22 -14.06 -12.00 20.57
CA PHE A 22 -13.10 -11.41 19.62
C PHE A 22 -12.53 -10.06 20.07
N GLY A 23 -12.90 -9.57 21.27
CA GLY A 23 -12.46 -8.30 21.86
C GLY A 23 -13.44 -7.14 21.62
N ASP A 24 -13.35 -6.11 22.45
CA ASP A 24 -14.28 -4.96 22.46
C ASP A 24 -14.37 -4.21 21.11
N GLY A 25 -13.32 -4.30 20.30
CA GLY A 25 -13.25 -3.69 18.97
C GLY A 25 -13.83 -4.52 17.81
N ALA A 26 -14.27 -5.76 18.05
CA ALA A 26 -14.69 -6.67 16.99
C ALA A 26 -16.02 -6.27 16.32
N VAL A 27 -16.89 -5.58 17.04
CA VAL A 27 -18.10 -4.96 16.49
C VAL A 27 -18.45 -3.71 17.30
N MET A 28 -18.69 -2.61 16.59
CA MET A 28 -19.06 -1.32 17.18
C MET A 28 -19.95 -0.55 16.21
N ARG A 29 -20.78 0.37 16.70
CA ARG A 29 -21.54 1.26 15.82
C ARG A 29 -20.55 2.20 15.11
N LEU A 30 -20.77 2.46 13.82
CA LEU A 30 -19.88 3.31 13.04
C LEU A 30 -19.73 4.74 13.62
N GLY A 31 -20.77 5.26 14.31
CA GLY A 31 -20.70 6.55 15.01
C GLY A 31 -20.04 6.51 16.39
N GLU A 32 -19.92 5.33 17.00
CA GLU A 32 -19.21 5.09 18.27
C GLU A 32 -17.76 4.67 18.04
N ALA A 33 -17.44 4.20 16.82
CA ALA A 33 -16.09 4.27 16.32
C ALA A 33 -15.73 5.75 16.30
N HIS A 34 -15.13 6.23 17.40
CA HIS A 34 -14.57 7.57 17.48
C HIS A 34 -13.96 7.90 16.13
N HIS A 35 -14.27 9.08 15.60
CA HIS A 35 -13.69 9.64 14.38
C HIS A 35 -12.17 9.64 14.59
N ARG A 36 -11.53 8.48 14.40
CA ARG A 36 -10.09 8.32 14.50
C ARG A 36 -9.64 9.15 13.34
N SER A 37 -9.13 10.34 13.64
CA SER A 37 -8.32 11.10 12.71
C SER A 37 -7.40 10.08 12.06
N ILE A 38 -7.61 9.84 10.77
CA ILE A 38 -6.76 8.93 10.05
C ILE A 38 -5.41 9.63 10.05
N ASP A 39 -4.41 9.03 10.69
CA ASP A 39 -3.07 9.61 10.63
C ASP A 39 -2.63 9.60 9.15
N ILE A 40 -2.07 10.71 8.69
CA ILE A 40 -1.67 10.88 7.29
C ILE A 40 -0.18 11.20 7.16
N ILE A 41 0.31 11.05 5.94
CA ILE A 41 1.58 11.60 5.46
C ILE A 41 1.22 12.58 4.33
N PRO A 42 1.53 13.88 4.45
CA PRO A 42 1.29 14.83 3.36
C PRO A 42 1.96 14.37 2.06
N THR A 43 1.36 14.66 0.92
CA THR A 43 1.91 14.21 -0.37
C THR A 43 3.05 15.08 -0.90
N GLY A 44 3.29 16.23 -0.26
CA GLY A 44 4.15 17.29 -0.79
C GLY A 44 3.47 18.14 -1.87
N SER A 45 2.20 17.84 -2.19
CA SER A 45 1.36 18.60 -3.12
C SER A 45 0.06 19.02 -2.44
N LEU A 46 -0.06 20.33 -2.16
CA LEU A 46 -1.27 20.90 -1.54
C LEU A 46 -2.55 20.55 -2.32
N ALA A 47 -2.48 20.60 -3.65
CA ALA A 47 -3.62 20.29 -4.50
C ALA A 47 -4.07 18.82 -4.34
N LEU A 48 -3.11 17.90 -4.22
CA LEU A 48 -3.41 16.48 -4.05
C LEU A 48 -3.92 16.20 -2.63
N ASP A 49 -3.31 16.80 -1.60
CA ASP A 49 -3.75 16.64 -0.20
C ASP A 49 -5.21 17.10 -0.02
N LEU A 50 -5.59 18.21 -0.64
CA LEU A 50 -6.97 18.69 -0.68
C LEU A 50 -7.89 17.72 -1.43
N ALA A 51 -7.46 17.20 -2.58
CA ALA A 51 -8.25 16.28 -3.40
C ALA A 51 -8.50 14.93 -2.71
N LEU A 52 -7.57 14.46 -1.86
CA LEU A 52 -7.73 13.22 -1.09
C LEU A 52 -8.75 13.36 0.05
N GLY A 53 -9.14 14.57 0.44
CA GLY A 53 -10.14 14.86 1.48
C GLY A 53 -9.70 14.55 2.91
N VAL A 54 -8.66 13.73 3.09
CA VAL A 54 -8.03 13.42 4.39
C VAL A 54 -6.71 14.15 4.61
N GLY A 55 -6.22 14.91 3.61
CA GLY A 55 -5.01 15.74 3.73
C GLY A 55 -3.69 15.02 3.44
N GLY A 56 -3.71 13.79 2.94
CA GLY A 56 -2.50 13.05 2.57
C GLY A 56 -2.71 11.54 2.42
N ILE A 57 -1.61 10.79 2.35
CA ILE A 57 -1.62 9.32 2.30
C ILE A 57 -2.00 8.76 3.68
N PRO A 58 -3.03 7.92 3.79
CA PRO A 58 -3.45 7.36 5.07
C PRO A 58 -2.46 6.29 5.57
N ARG A 59 -2.04 6.44 6.82
CA ARG A 59 -1.21 5.46 7.55
C ARG A 59 -1.99 4.19 7.88
N GLY A 60 -1.28 3.09 8.02
CA GLY A 60 -1.86 1.77 8.26
C GLY A 60 -2.76 1.29 7.13
N ARG A 61 -2.48 1.72 5.89
CA ARG A 61 -3.20 1.37 4.66
C ARG A 61 -2.23 1.14 3.50
N VAL A 62 -2.74 0.45 2.50
CA VAL A 62 -2.11 0.32 1.18
C VAL A 62 -2.68 1.41 0.27
N SER A 63 -1.82 2.10 -0.46
CA SER A 63 -2.18 3.02 -1.54
C SER A 63 -1.51 2.59 -2.85
N GLU A 64 -2.13 2.91 -3.98
CA GLU A 64 -1.57 2.65 -5.32
C GLU A 64 -1.45 3.96 -6.10
N ILE A 65 -0.27 4.19 -6.69
CA ILE A 65 -0.01 5.29 -7.61
C ILE A 65 0.31 4.68 -8.98
N TYR A 66 -0.63 4.78 -9.92
CA TYR A 66 -0.46 4.23 -11.25
C TYR A 66 -0.56 5.30 -12.34
N GLY A 67 0.01 5.00 -13.51
CA GLY A 67 0.00 5.90 -14.64
C GLY A 67 1.03 5.51 -15.71
N PRO A 68 1.07 6.25 -16.83
CA PRO A 68 2.03 6.05 -17.90
C PRO A 68 3.48 6.08 -17.41
N GLU A 69 4.38 5.49 -18.17
CA GLU A 69 5.82 5.69 -17.94
C GLU A 69 6.16 7.18 -17.98
N ALA A 70 7.14 7.60 -17.16
CA ALA A 70 7.54 8.99 -17.00
C ALA A 70 6.44 9.98 -16.55
N SER A 71 5.28 9.51 -16.07
CA SER A 71 4.19 10.37 -15.58
C SER A 71 4.44 11.03 -14.21
N GLY A 72 5.60 10.79 -13.60
CA GLY A 72 5.98 11.36 -12.29
C GLY A 72 5.65 10.50 -11.07
N LYS A 73 5.30 9.21 -11.23
CA LYS A 73 4.97 8.29 -10.11
C LYS A 73 6.07 8.25 -9.04
N THR A 74 7.29 7.94 -9.44
CA THR A 74 8.47 7.88 -8.56
C THR A 74 8.79 9.24 -7.95
N THR A 75 8.64 10.34 -8.71
CA THR A 75 8.82 11.70 -8.17
C THR A 75 7.82 12.02 -7.08
N LEU A 76 6.54 11.68 -7.26
CA LEU A 76 5.51 11.84 -6.22
C LEU A 76 5.83 11.00 -4.98
N CYS A 77 6.30 9.76 -5.16
CA CYS A 77 6.74 8.92 -4.05
C CYS A 77 7.91 9.53 -3.27
N GLN A 78 8.89 10.11 -3.97
CA GLN A 78 10.02 10.80 -3.33
C GLN A 78 9.56 12.02 -2.52
N HIS A 79 8.57 12.78 -2.99
CA HIS A 79 7.99 13.87 -2.21
C HIS A 79 7.25 13.36 -0.95
N ILE A 80 6.49 12.28 -1.06
CA ILE A 80 5.83 11.65 0.10
C ILE A 80 6.87 11.15 1.11
N VAL A 81 7.98 10.56 0.65
CA VAL A 81 9.12 10.15 1.49
C VAL A 81 9.72 11.35 2.21
N ALA A 82 9.95 12.46 1.48
CA ALA A 82 10.48 13.68 2.08
C ALA A 82 9.56 14.23 3.19
N GLU A 83 8.24 14.23 3.00
CA GLU A 83 7.28 14.67 4.03
C GLU A 83 7.26 13.74 5.25
N ALA A 84 7.34 12.42 5.03
CA ALA A 84 7.45 11.45 6.12
C ALA A 84 8.73 11.65 6.94
N GLN A 85 9.89 11.80 6.27
CA GLN A 85 11.17 12.04 6.93
C GLN A 85 11.21 13.38 7.68
N ARG A 86 10.61 14.45 7.12
CA ARG A 86 10.48 15.75 7.82
C ARG A 86 9.69 15.66 9.12
N SER A 87 8.75 14.71 9.18
CA SER A 87 7.98 14.43 10.39
C SER A 87 8.72 13.53 11.39
N GLY A 88 9.98 13.20 11.13
CA GLY A 88 10.81 12.31 11.94
C GLY A 88 10.65 10.82 11.62
N GLY A 89 9.94 10.49 10.54
CA GLY A 89 9.60 9.11 10.20
C GLY A 89 10.65 8.36 9.42
N VAL A 90 10.80 7.07 9.72
CA VAL A 90 11.70 6.17 8.99
C VAL A 90 11.00 5.66 7.72
N CYS A 91 11.69 5.75 6.59
CA CYS A 91 11.16 5.37 5.29
C CYS A 91 12.01 4.27 4.64
N ALA A 92 11.37 3.43 3.85
CA ALA A 92 12.03 2.43 3.02
C ALA A 92 11.54 2.47 1.56
N PHE A 93 12.43 2.17 0.63
CA PHE A 93 12.17 2.13 -0.80
C PHE A 93 12.61 0.78 -1.37
N ILE A 94 11.67 0.02 -1.90
CA ILE A 94 11.90 -1.26 -2.58
C ILE A 94 11.94 -0.95 -4.08
N ASP A 95 13.15 -0.81 -4.61
CA ASP A 95 13.44 -0.42 -5.99
C ASP A 95 13.58 -1.67 -6.87
N MET A 96 12.45 -2.14 -7.39
CA MET A 96 12.38 -3.25 -8.35
C MET A 96 12.71 -2.80 -9.79
N GLU A 97 12.59 -1.52 -10.10
CA GLU A 97 12.96 -0.98 -11.43
C GLU A 97 14.45 -0.66 -11.54
N HIS A 98 15.21 -0.72 -10.43
CA HIS A 98 16.64 -0.41 -10.35
C HIS A 98 16.94 0.98 -10.94
N ALA A 99 16.02 1.93 -10.75
CA ALA A 99 15.99 3.22 -11.44
C ALA A 99 16.07 4.42 -10.50
N LEU A 100 16.20 4.21 -9.19
CA LEU A 100 16.26 5.29 -8.22
C LEU A 100 17.60 6.03 -8.29
N ASP A 101 17.58 7.30 -8.72
CA ASP A 101 18.72 8.21 -8.67
C ASP A 101 18.79 8.95 -7.30
N PRO A 102 19.81 8.68 -6.45
CA PRO A 102 19.96 9.35 -5.17
C PRO A 102 20.10 10.88 -5.29
N ALA A 103 20.75 11.37 -6.35
CA ALA A 103 20.94 12.80 -6.54
C ALA A 103 19.62 13.50 -6.86
N TYR A 104 18.71 12.84 -7.60
CA TYR A 104 17.37 13.35 -7.84
C TYR A 104 16.48 13.26 -6.59
N ALA A 105 16.56 12.15 -5.85
CA ALA A 105 15.84 12.01 -4.57
C ALA A 105 16.20 13.12 -3.57
N ALA A 106 17.49 13.43 -3.43
CA ALA A 106 17.95 14.54 -2.59
C ALA A 106 17.39 15.89 -3.05
N ARG A 107 17.27 16.13 -4.37
CA ARG A 107 16.63 17.34 -4.92
C ARG A 107 15.13 17.41 -4.62
N CYS A 108 14.45 16.28 -4.53
CA CYS A 108 13.05 16.20 -4.08
C CYS A 108 12.89 16.42 -2.56
N GLY A 109 14.00 16.52 -1.82
CA GLY A 109 14.03 16.77 -0.38
C GLY A 109 14.09 15.51 0.48
N VAL A 110 14.37 14.35 -0.13
CA VAL A 110 14.63 13.11 0.58
C VAL A 110 15.98 13.22 1.30
N ASN A 111 16.01 12.85 2.58
CA ASN A 111 17.25 12.59 3.29
C ASN A 111 17.77 11.20 2.86
N THR A 112 18.70 11.18 1.91
CA THR A 112 19.21 9.94 1.31
C THR A 112 20.10 9.12 2.24
N GLU A 113 20.70 9.74 3.25
CA GLU A 113 21.54 9.04 4.23
C GLU A 113 20.72 8.14 5.16
N ASP A 114 19.47 8.56 5.46
CA ASP A 114 18.56 7.86 6.37
C ASP A 114 17.43 7.11 5.63
N LEU A 115 17.49 7.04 4.29
CA LEU A 115 16.53 6.27 3.49
C LEU A 115 17.01 4.83 3.34
N TYR A 116 16.22 3.87 3.83
CA TYR A 116 16.50 2.45 3.57
C TYR A 116 16.13 2.10 2.12
N ILE A 117 17.05 1.47 1.40
CA ILE A 117 16.82 1.02 0.02
C ILE A 117 17.06 -0.49 -0.07
N SER A 118 16.21 -1.18 -0.83
CA SER A 118 16.39 -2.57 -1.21
C SER A 118 16.20 -2.74 -2.70
N GLN A 119 17.08 -3.50 -3.34
CA GLN A 119 17.00 -3.91 -4.76
C GLN A 119 16.93 -5.44 -4.82
N PRO A 120 15.71 -6.01 -4.71
CA PRO A 120 15.50 -7.45 -4.65
C PRO A 120 15.65 -8.11 -6.03
N ASP A 121 16.04 -9.39 -6.03
CA ASP A 121 16.14 -10.20 -7.25
C ASP A 121 14.77 -10.75 -7.69
N THR A 122 13.83 -10.98 -6.76
CA THR A 122 12.51 -11.57 -7.06
C THR A 122 11.36 -10.85 -6.36
N GLY A 123 10.15 -10.97 -6.92
CA GLY A 123 8.93 -10.43 -6.34
C GLY A 123 8.64 -10.98 -4.94
N GLU A 124 8.88 -12.28 -4.70
CA GLU A 124 8.74 -12.88 -3.37
C GLU A 124 9.67 -12.20 -2.36
N GLN A 125 10.95 -12.02 -2.73
CA GLN A 125 11.94 -11.38 -1.86
C GLN A 125 11.54 -9.93 -1.54
N ALA A 126 11.10 -9.17 -2.54
CA ALA A 126 10.61 -7.80 -2.37
C ALA A 126 9.47 -7.71 -1.33
N LEU A 127 8.51 -8.64 -1.43
CA LEU A 127 7.34 -8.69 -0.56
C LEU A 127 7.68 -9.22 0.84
N GLU A 128 8.64 -10.14 0.98
CA GLU A 128 9.15 -10.61 2.28
C GLU A 128 9.94 -9.52 3.02
N ILE A 129 10.77 -8.75 2.31
CA ILE A 129 11.47 -7.58 2.86
C ILE A 129 10.45 -6.55 3.33
N THR A 130 9.46 -6.24 2.50
CA THR A 130 8.34 -5.35 2.87
C THR A 130 7.63 -5.84 4.13
N GLU A 131 7.27 -7.12 4.20
CA GLU A 131 6.60 -7.70 5.36
C GLU A 131 7.46 -7.56 6.63
N THR A 132 8.76 -7.84 6.52
CA THR A 132 9.70 -7.74 7.64
C THR A 132 9.81 -6.31 8.16
N LEU A 133 9.97 -5.33 7.25
CA LEU A 133 10.04 -3.92 7.58
C LEU A 133 8.76 -3.42 8.25
N VAL A 134 7.59 -3.76 7.69
CA VAL A 134 6.29 -3.40 8.29
C VAL A 134 6.17 -4.01 9.68
N ARG A 135 6.43 -5.31 9.85
CA ARG A 135 6.29 -6.01 11.14
C ARG A 135 7.25 -5.52 12.22
N SER A 136 8.36 -4.88 11.86
CA SER A 136 9.26 -4.26 12.83
C SER A 136 8.57 -3.15 13.64
N GLY A 137 7.54 -2.52 13.09
CA GLY A 137 6.88 -1.34 13.66
C GLY A 137 7.74 -0.08 13.68
N ALA A 138 8.97 -0.14 13.15
CA ALA A 138 9.89 0.99 13.12
C ALA A 138 9.77 1.84 11.84
N VAL A 139 9.18 1.29 10.77
CA VAL A 139 9.05 1.96 9.48
C VAL A 139 7.68 2.60 9.33
N GLU A 140 7.66 3.88 8.99
CA GLU A 140 6.45 4.68 8.82
C GLU A 140 5.90 4.64 7.40
N LEU A 141 6.78 4.52 6.40
CA LEU A 141 6.43 4.48 4.99
C LEU A 141 7.30 3.47 4.24
N VAL A 142 6.67 2.61 3.44
CA VAL A 142 7.35 1.75 2.47
C VAL A 142 6.81 2.05 1.07
N ILE A 143 7.71 2.36 0.14
CA ILE A 143 7.40 2.47 -1.29
C ILE A 143 7.88 1.19 -1.99
N ILE A 144 7.07 0.66 -2.90
CA ILE A 144 7.41 -0.47 -3.77
C ILE A 144 7.28 -0.01 -5.22
N ASP A 145 8.42 0.17 -5.89
CA ASP A 145 8.53 0.72 -7.23
C ASP A 145 9.15 -0.32 -8.18
N SER A 146 8.39 -1.08 -8.97
CA SER A 146 6.94 -1.07 -9.15
C SER A 146 6.34 -2.47 -9.13
N VAL A 147 5.00 -2.57 -9.03
CA VAL A 147 4.29 -3.85 -9.09
C VAL A 147 4.58 -4.61 -10.37
N ALA A 148 4.70 -3.90 -11.50
CA ALA A 148 4.99 -4.52 -12.78
C ALA A 148 6.33 -5.27 -12.80
N ALA A 149 7.29 -4.85 -11.96
CA ALA A 149 8.61 -5.47 -11.83
C ALA A 149 8.67 -6.55 -10.73
N LEU A 150 7.57 -6.85 -10.02
CA LEU A 150 7.49 -7.97 -9.06
C LEU A 150 7.38 -9.31 -9.79
N VAL A 151 8.47 -9.73 -10.44
CA VAL A 151 8.53 -10.98 -11.21
C VAL A 151 8.73 -12.16 -10.25
N PRO A 152 7.86 -13.19 -10.28
CA PRO A 152 8.03 -14.40 -9.47
C PRO A 152 9.33 -15.14 -9.80
N ARG A 153 9.97 -15.75 -8.80
CA ARG A 153 11.21 -16.53 -9.00
C ARG A 153 11.08 -17.58 -10.12
N ALA A 154 9.95 -18.28 -10.15
CA ALA A 154 9.70 -19.31 -11.17
C ALA A 154 9.66 -18.75 -12.60
N GLU A 155 9.33 -17.48 -12.79
CA GLU A 155 9.37 -16.81 -14.09
C GLU A 155 10.79 -16.35 -14.46
N ILE A 156 11.60 -15.95 -13.48
CA ILE A 156 13.01 -15.59 -13.68
C ILE A 156 13.86 -16.82 -14.03
N GLU A 157 13.60 -17.94 -13.37
CA GLU A 157 14.31 -19.21 -13.59
C GLU A 157 13.80 -19.99 -14.82
N GLY A 158 12.63 -19.62 -15.35
CA GLY A 158 12.01 -20.24 -16.51
C GLY A 158 12.61 -19.77 -17.84
N ASP A 159 12.25 -20.47 -18.93
CA ASP A 159 12.70 -20.09 -20.26
C ASP A 159 11.82 -18.99 -20.85
N MET A 160 12.41 -18.12 -21.68
CA MET A 160 11.66 -17.08 -22.38
C MET A 160 10.59 -17.70 -23.29
N GLY A 161 9.32 -17.39 -23.01
CA GLY A 161 8.18 -17.93 -23.74
C GLY A 161 7.38 -18.98 -22.98
N ASP A 162 7.83 -19.38 -21.79
CA ASP A 162 7.04 -20.24 -20.91
C ASP A 162 5.72 -19.60 -20.49
N ALA A 163 4.69 -20.43 -20.32
CA ALA A 163 3.37 -19.95 -19.93
C ALA A 163 3.33 -19.59 -18.44
N THR A 164 3.45 -18.30 -18.13
CA THR A 164 3.46 -17.76 -16.75
C THR A 164 2.13 -17.13 -16.32
N MET A 165 1.03 -17.51 -16.97
CA MET A 165 -0.27 -16.83 -16.81
C MET A 165 -0.72 -16.75 -15.33
N GLY A 166 -0.85 -15.52 -14.84
CA GLY A 166 -1.43 -15.21 -13.53
C GLY A 166 -0.54 -15.50 -12.32
N MET A 167 0.75 -15.82 -12.51
CA MET A 167 1.66 -16.05 -11.36
C MET A 167 1.82 -14.80 -10.50
N GLN A 168 2.02 -13.63 -11.12
CA GLN A 168 2.16 -12.36 -10.42
C GLN A 168 0.89 -11.98 -9.63
N ALA A 169 -0.30 -12.14 -10.21
CA ALA A 169 -1.56 -11.85 -9.53
C ALA A 169 -1.79 -12.77 -8.30
N ARG A 170 -1.37 -14.04 -8.39
CA ARG A 170 -1.40 -14.98 -7.26
C ARG A 170 -0.43 -14.57 -6.15
N LEU A 171 0.79 -14.18 -6.53
CA LEU A 171 1.80 -13.67 -5.60
C LEU A 171 1.28 -12.44 -4.84
N MET A 172 0.77 -11.44 -5.57
CA MET A 172 0.20 -10.22 -4.98
C MET A 172 -0.98 -10.52 -4.06
N SER A 173 -1.92 -11.38 -4.49
CA SER A 173 -3.06 -11.80 -3.66
C SER A 173 -2.64 -12.50 -2.36
N GLN A 174 -1.55 -13.27 -2.39
CA GLN A 174 -1.01 -13.91 -1.20
C GLN A 174 -0.31 -12.90 -0.29
N ALA A 175 0.49 -12.01 -0.85
CA ALA A 175 1.25 -11.02 -0.10
C ALA A 175 0.35 -9.98 0.57
N LEU A 176 -0.62 -9.41 -0.16
CA LEU A 176 -1.55 -8.43 0.40
C LEU A 176 -2.37 -9.00 1.56
N ARG A 177 -2.74 -10.29 1.52
CA ARG A 177 -3.40 -10.97 2.65
C ARG A 177 -2.54 -11.00 3.91
N LYS A 178 -1.23 -11.23 3.78
CA LYS A 178 -0.28 -11.23 4.91
C LYS A 178 0.00 -9.80 5.40
N LEU A 179 0.23 -8.88 4.46
CA LEU A 179 0.62 -7.49 4.74
C LEU A 179 -0.51 -6.69 5.38
N SER A 180 -1.76 -6.85 4.96
CA SER A 180 -2.88 -6.00 5.40
C SER A 180 -3.04 -5.94 6.92
N GLY A 181 -2.89 -7.09 7.60
CA GLY A 181 -2.96 -7.17 9.06
C GLY A 181 -1.78 -6.47 9.73
N ALA A 182 -0.56 -6.71 9.24
CA ALA A 182 0.67 -6.12 9.78
C ALA A 182 0.68 -4.59 9.59
N ILE A 183 0.34 -4.12 8.39
CA ILE A 183 0.22 -2.70 8.02
C ILE A 183 -0.72 -1.99 9.01
N LYS A 184 -1.89 -2.58 9.28
CA LYS A 184 -2.85 -1.94 10.19
C LYS A 184 -2.37 -1.89 11.64
N GLN A 185 -1.69 -2.94 12.10
CA GLN A 185 -1.18 -3.03 13.48
C GLN A 185 -0.03 -2.05 13.77
N THR A 186 0.81 -1.83 12.76
CA THR A 186 2.05 -1.03 12.87
C THR A 186 1.85 0.41 12.44
N ASN A 187 0.69 0.72 11.86
CA ASN A 187 0.36 2.03 11.29
C ASN A 187 1.34 2.47 10.18
N THR A 188 2.06 1.55 9.54
CA THR A 188 2.91 1.83 8.39
C THR A 188 2.05 2.16 7.16
N ALA A 189 2.39 3.19 6.40
CA ALA A 189 1.84 3.42 5.07
C ALA A 189 2.63 2.59 4.04
N VAL A 190 1.93 1.89 3.15
CA VAL A 190 2.57 1.16 2.04
C VAL A 190 2.04 1.68 0.72
N ILE A 191 2.93 2.08 -0.17
CA ILE A 191 2.58 2.60 -1.50
C ILE A 191 3.18 1.70 -2.57
N PHE A 192 2.31 1.20 -3.44
CA PHE A 192 2.73 0.53 -4.66
C PHE A 192 2.68 1.50 -5.82
N THR A 193 3.73 1.57 -6.63
CA THR A 193 3.63 2.17 -7.96
C THR A 193 3.22 1.10 -8.97
N ASN A 194 2.48 1.50 -9.99
CA ASN A 194 2.08 0.58 -11.05
C ASN A 194 2.10 1.25 -12.42
N GLN A 195 2.16 0.43 -13.46
CA GLN A 195 2.14 0.87 -14.83
C GLN A 195 0.79 0.54 -15.47
N LEU A 196 0.35 1.40 -16.38
CA LEU A 196 -0.82 1.11 -17.21
C LEU A 196 -0.48 0.03 -18.25
N ARG A 197 -1.47 -0.80 -18.53
CA ARG A 197 -1.53 -1.82 -19.59
C ARG A 197 -2.86 -1.70 -20.31
N MET A 198 -2.95 -2.27 -21.52
CA MET A 198 -4.20 -2.32 -22.27
C MET A 198 -4.73 -3.76 -22.33
N LYS A 199 -6.01 -3.96 -21.99
CA LYS A 199 -6.68 -5.25 -22.19
C LYS A 199 -7.00 -5.45 -23.67
N ILE A 200 -6.42 -6.48 -24.26
CA ILE A 200 -6.73 -6.90 -25.62
C ILE A 200 -8.16 -7.49 -25.64
N GLY A 201 -8.98 -7.08 -26.61
CA GLY A 201 -10.33 -7.63 -26.81
C GLY A 201 -11.48 -6.85 -26.17
N VAL A 202 -11.23 -5.68 -25.57
CA VAL A 202 -12.28 -4.78 -25.09
C VAL A 202 -12.84 -3.97 -26.27
N MET A 203 -14.07 -4.26 -26.70
CA MET A 203 -14.73 -3.52 -27.80
C MET A 203 -15.48 -2.26 -27.32
N PHE A 204 -15.80 -2.16 -26.01
CA PHE A 204 -16.49 -1.00 -25.42
C PHE A 204 -15.97 -0.73 -23.99
N GLY A 205 -15.72 0.54 -23.65
CA GLY A 205 -15.21 0.98 -22.35
C GLY A 205 -13.74 1.42 -22.37
N ASN A 206 -13.18 1.80 -21.22
CA ASN A 206 -11.76 2.11 -21.08
C ASN A 206 -10.96 0.78 -21.06
N PRO A 207 -10.04 0.53 -22.03
CA PRO A 207 -9.23 -0.69 -22.07
C PRO A 207 -8.07 -0.68 -21.06
N GLU A 208 -7.83 0.42 -20.35
CA GLU A 208 -6.74 0.54 -19.38
C GLU A 208 -6.92 -0.40 -18.18
N THR A 209 -5.82 -1.04 -17.78
CA THR A 209 -5.72 -1.90 -16.60
C THR A 209 -4.34 -1.74 -15.96
N THR A 210 -4.20 -2.12 -14.70
CA THR A 210 -2.91 -2.20 -14.01
C THR A 210 -2.44 -3.65 -13.91
N THR A 211 -1.16 -3.84 -13.57
CA THR A 211 -0.52 -5.16 -13.43
C THR A 211 -0.67 -5.72 -12.02
N GLY A 212 -0.73 -7.05 -11.87
CA GLY A 212 -0.74 -7.74 -10.57
C GLY A 212 -2.08 -7.73 -9.88
#